data_AF-A0A397EIB8-F1
#
_entry.id   AF-A0A397EIB8-F1
#
_cell.length_a   1.000
_cell.length_b   1.000
_cell.length_c   1.000
_cell.angle_alpha   90.00
_cell.angle_beta   90.00
_cell.angle_gamma   90.00
#
_symmetry.space_group_name_H-M   'P 1'
#
loop_
_entity.id
_entity.type
_entity.pdbx_description
1 polymer ?
#
loop_
_entity_poly.entity_id
_entity_poly.type
_entity_poly.pdbx_seq_one_letter_code
_entity_poly.pdbx_strand_id
1 'polypeptide(L)'
;MVNQAPRTRKDVSSSKKAEVIQQLHHFLVNGNLVRGAFTRTAEMLDIERRSVAYIWDTFCTRGTLTSNKCAKVSSKPKYSPDDIRNLVRDVPMDQRSTTRDISAATGLSRGTLSRHLKMGTFVRRSTRIKPLLTDANKAERTAFCGLAAAGEAGLPETVEFESLWDESFPSANKRVVLQHDNATPHASITDAELEAVSTDGWKFVLRRQPSNSPDLNALDLGFFASISRTVDDVIRSTLAAFEELSYEKLESVFLTFQSVMRLILEPDGGNHYVLPHLTTRWTSDAECVLPCVPSFVG
;
A
#
# COMPACT_ATOMS: atom_id res chain seq x y z
N MET A 1 -21.28 47.94 27.35
CA MET A 1 -21.48 46.51 27.03
C MET A 1 -22.61 46.41 26.03
N VAL A 2 -22.30 46.18 24.74
CA VAL A 2 -23.33 46.07 23.69
C VAL A 2 -23.69 44.59 23.58
N ASN A 3 -24.87 44.22 24.07
CA ASN A 3 -25.43 42.88 23.91
C ASN A 3 -25.72 42.62 22.43
N GLN A 4 -24.79 41.98 21.72
CA GLN A 4 -25.09 41.37 20.43
C GLN A 4 -25.76 40.02 20.67
N ALA A 5 -27.07 39.95 20.42
CA ALA A 5 -27.79 38.69 20.37
C ALA A 5 -27.19 37.80 19.27
N PRO A 6 -26.98 36.50 19.51
CA PRO A 6 -26.41 35.60 18.51
C PRO A 6 -27.38 35.47 17.33
N ARG A 7 -26.98 35.96 16.15
CA ARG A 7 -27.71 35.69 14.90
C ARG A 7 -27.41 34.28 14.42
N THR A 8 -28.09 33.29 15.01
CA THR A 8 -28.14 31.94 14.42
C THR A 8 -29.33 31.86 13.48
N ARG A 9 -29.19 32.39 12.26
CA ARG A 9 -30.13 32.07 11.17
C ARG A 9 -29.82 30.65 10.73
N LYS A 10 -30.36 29.65 11.44
CA LYS A 10 -30.21 28.23 11.07
C LYS A 10 -30.97 28.01 9.77
N ASP A 11 -30.28 27.53 8.74
CA ASP A 11 -30.93 27.08 7.52
C ASP A 11 -31.95 25.98 7.87
N VAL A 12 -33.18 26.11 7.35
CA VAL A 12 -34.21 25.08 7.52
C VAL A 12 -33.71 23.79 6.86
N SER A 13 -33.71 22.69 7.61
CA SER A 13 -33.26 21.38 7.12
C SER A 13 -34.08 20.93 5.90
N SER A 14 -33.49 20.11 5.03
CA SER A 14 -34.17 19.58 3.84
C SER A 14 -35.47 18.86 4.19
N SER A 15 -35.46 18.06 5.25
CA SER A 15 -36.65 17.36 5.79
C SER A 15 -37.75 18.33 6.23
N LYS A 16 -37.43 19.37 7.01
CA LYS A 16 -38.41 20.39 7.41
C LYS A 16 -39.00 21.16 6.23
N LYS A 17 -38.21 21.41 5.17
CA LYS A 17 -38.73 22.08 3.98
C LYS A 17 -39.71 21.20 3.18
N ALA A 18 -39.49 19.88 3.13
CA ALA A 18 -40.43 18.94 2.52
C ALA A 18 -41.75 18.88 3.30
N GLU A 19 -41.67 18.88 4.64
CA GLU A 19 -42.83 18.90 5.53
C GLU A 19 -43.66 20.18 5.36
N VAL A 20 -43.02 21.35 5.20
CA VAL A 20 -43.71 22.61 4.85
C VAL A 20 -44.53 22.47 3.57
N ILE A 21 -43.97 21.87 2.52
CA ILE A 21 -44.67 21.69 1.24
C ILE A 21 -45.88 20.77 1.44
N GLN A 22 -45.68 19.61 2.08
CA GLN A 22 -46.75 18.65 2.34
C GLN A 22 -47.90 19.28 3.12
N GLN A 23 -47.60 20.05 4.17
CA GLN A 23 -48.61 20.75 4.95
C GLN A 23 -49.38 21.79 4.15
N LEU A 24 -48.70 22.58 3.30
CA LEU A 24 -49.37 23.56 2.44
C LEU A 24 -50.24 22.90 1.35
N HIS A 25 -49.87 21.71 0.87
CA HIS A 25 -50.73 20.96 -0.06
C HIS A 25 -52.10 20.63 0.53
N HIS A 26 -52.21 20.37 1.84
CA HIS A 26 -53.49 20.12 2.50
C HIS A 26 -54.40 21.36 2.56
N PHE A 27 -53.86 22.57 2.38
CA PHE A 27 -54.62 23.82 2.37
C PHE A 27 -54.93 24.34 0.95
N LEU A 28 -54.69 23.54 -0.09
CA LEU A 28 -55.04 23.87 -1.46
C LEU A 28 -56.53 23.61 -1.73
N VAL A 29 -57.24 24.64 -2.18
CA VAL A 29 -58.61 24.53 -2.69
C VAL A 29 -58.64 25.20 -4.06
N ASN A 30 -59.03 24.46 -5.11
CA ASN A 30 -59.08 24.94 -6.50
C ASN A 30 -57.76 25.61 -6.95
N GLY A 31 -56.61 25.02 -6.58
CA GLY A 31 -55.29 25.53 -6.93
C GLY A 31 -54.81 26.75 -6.14
N ASN A 32 -55.61 27.25 -5.19
CA ASN A 32 -55.26 28.40 -4.35
C ASN A 32 -55.15 27.98 -2.88
N LEU A 33 -54.17 28.55 -2.17
CA LEU A 33 -54.04 28.34 -0.73
C LEU A 33 -55.11 29.13 0.03
N VAL A 34 -55.76 28.48 0.98
CA VAL A 34 -56.75 29.12 1.87
C VAL A 34 -56.07 30.24 2.68
N ARG A 35 -56.82 31.34 2.92
CA ARG A 35 -56.33 32.48 3.69
C ARG A 35 -55.82 32.04 5.06
N GLY A 36 -54.58 32.41 5.38
CA GLY A 36 -53.93 32.07 6.64
C GLY A 36 -53.16 30.74 6.65
N ALA A 37 -53.15 29.98 5.55
CA ALA A 37 -52.40 28.71 5.45
C ALA A 37 -50.92 28.86 5.86
N PHE A 38 -50.23 29.88 5.34
CA PHE A 38 -48.83 30.16 5.71
C PHE A 38 -48.63 30.44 7.21
N THR A 39 -49.60 31.08 7.86
CA THR A 39 -49.50 31.40 9.29
C THR A 39 -49.69 30.13 10.12
N ARG A 40 -50.67 29.29 9.79
CA ARG A 40 -50.89 28.00 10.48
C ARG A 40 -49.71 27.06 10.31
N THR A 41 -49.16 26.91 9.10
CA THR A 41 -48.00 26.04 8.85
C THR A 41 -46.75 26.56 9.56
N ALA A 42 -46.58 27.88 9.66
CA ALA A 42 -45.48 28.50 10.39
C ALA A 42 -45.54 28.20 11.90
N GLU A 43 -46.73 28.30 12.49
CA GLU A 43 -46.97 27.98 13.90
C GLU A 43 -46.81 26.48 14.18
N MET A 44 -47.32 25.62 13.29
CA MET A 44 -47.25 24.16 13.46
C MET A 44 -45.81 23.60 13.40
N LEU A 45 -44.96 24.15 12.53
CA LEU A 45 -43.61 23.63 12.29
C LEU A 45 -42.52 24.43 13.02
N ASP A 46 -42.89 25.46 13.77
CA ASP A 46 -41.99 26.42 14.44
C ASP A 46 -40.96 27.01 13.45
N ILE A 47 -41.48 27.55 12.34
CA ILE A 47 -40.69 28.16 11.27
C ILE A 47 -41.23 29.57 11.00
N GLU A 48 -40.34 30.55 10.79
CA GLU A 48 -40.75 31.91 10.44
C GLU A 48 -41.67 31.91 9.19
N ARG A 49 -42.82 32.60 9.26
CA ARG A 49 -43.80 32.71 8.15
C ARG A 49 -43.16 33.09 6.82
N ARG A 50 -42.12 33.95 6.83
CA ARG A 50 -41.36 34.34 5.64
C ARG A 50 -40.62 33.16 5.01
N SER A 51 -40.05 32.28 5.83
CA SER A 51 -39.36 31.07 5.36
C SER A 51 -40.35 30.08 4.76
N VAL A 52 -41.54 29.92 5.36
CA VAL A 52 -42.64 29.10 4.80
C VAL A 52 -43.06 29.63 3.42
N ALA A 53 -43.30 30.93 3.30
CA ALA A 53 -43.66 31.56 2.02
C ALA A 53 -42.54 31.42 0.97
N TYR A 54 -41.28 31.63 1.37
CA TYR A 54 -40.13 31.47 0.49
C TYR A 54 -39.98 30.02 -0.01
N ILE A 55 -40.15 29.03 0.87
CA ILE A 55 -40.10 27.60 0.50
C ILE A 55 -41.19 27.28 -0.52
N TRP A 56 -42.43 27.73 -0.28
CA TRP A 56 -43.55 27.49 -1.18
C TRP A 56 -43.34 28.13 -2.55
N ASP A 57 -42.98 29.41 -2.59
CA ASP A 57 -42.72 30.15 -3.82
C ASP A 57 -41.56 29.55 -4.62
N THR A 58 -40.48 29.16 -3.93
CA THR A 58 -39.34 28.46 -4.54
C THR A 58 -39.77 27.12 -5.15
N PHE A 59 -40.63 26.37 -4.46
CA PHE A 59 -41.15 25.09 -4.94
C PHE A 59 -42.06 25.27 -6.15
N CYS A 60 -43.02 26.20 -6.10
CA CYS A 60 -43.91 26.49 -7.23
C CYS A 60 -43.13 26.99 -8.46
N THR A 61 -42.04 27.74 -8.27
CA THR A 61 -41.23 28.29 -9.37
C THR A 61 -40.27 27.25 -9.97
N ARG A 62 -39.61 26.42 -9.14
CA ARG A 62 -38.51 25.53 -9.57
C ARG A 62 -38.90 24.06 -9.67
N GLY A 63 -40.04 23.65 -9.10
CA GLY A 63 -40.45 22.25 -8.95
C GLY A 63 -39.61 21.45 -7.94
N THR A 64 -38.56 22.04 -7.36
CA THR A 64 -37.67 21.39 -6.39
C THR A 64 -37.08 22.40 -5.41
N LEU A 65 -36.82 21.94 -4.20
CA LEU A 65 -36.10 22.68 -3.17
C LEU A 65 -34.60 22.36 -3.13
N THR A 66 -34.12 21.48 -4.01
CA THR A 66 -32.70 21.17 -4.14
C THR A 66 -31.96 22.45 -4.53
N SER A 67 -30.92 22.76 -3.77
CA SER A 67 -30.12 23.94 -4.05
C SER A 67 -29.25 23.65 -5.28
N ASN A 68 -29.51 24.34 -6.39
CA ASN A 68 -28.54 24.39 -7.51
C ASN A 68 -27.31 25.24 -7.16
N LYS A 69 -27.11 25.64 -5.90
CA LYS A 69 -25.81 26.22 -5.49
C LYS A 69 -24.77 25.16 -5.78
N CYS A 70 -23.91 25.45 -6.75
CA CYS A 70 -22.62 24.80 -6.86
C CYS A 70 -22.03 24.78 -5.44
N ALA A 71 -21.58 23.61 -4.99
CA ALA A 71 -21.16 23.38 -3.61
C ALA A 71 -20.29 24.53 -3.09
N LYS A 72 -20.28 24.75 -1.76
CA LYS A 72 -19.41 25.72 -1.08
C LYS A 72 -18.09 25.85 -1.84
N VAL A 73 -17.88 27.00 -2.48
CA VAL A 73 -16.67 27.26 -3.26
C VAL A 73 -15.52 27.22 -2.26
N SER A 74 -14.90 26.05 -2.12
CA SER A 74 -13.74 25.90 -1.26
C SER A 74 -12.66 26.84 -1.78
N SER A 75 -11.75 27.24 -0.90
CA SER A 75 -10.58 28.00 -1.32
C SER A 75 -9.84 27.20 -2.39
N LYS A 76 -9.48 27.87 -3.48
CA LYS A 76 -8.70 27.25 -4.56
C LYS A 76 -7.40 26.70 -3.96
N PRO A 77 -7.02 25.45 -4.27
CA PRO A 77 -5.78 24.88 -3.77
C PRO A 77 -4.59 25.72 -4.26
N LYS A 78 -3.60 25.93 -3.38
CA LYS A 78 -2.40 26.74 -3.68
C LYS A 78 -1.57 26.15 -4.83
N TYR A 79 -1.56 24.83 -4.95
CA TYR A 79 -0.84 24.10 -6.00
C TYR A 79 -1.81 23.18 -6.72
N SER A 80 -1.73 23.16 -8.05
CA SER A 80 -2.40 22.15 -8.86
C SER A 80 -1.69 20.79 -8.72
N PRO A 81 -2.37 19.67 -9.00
CA PRO A 81 -1.73 18.36 -9.06
C PRO A 81 -0.53 18.33 -10.03
N ASP A 82 -0.63 19.03 -11.17
CA ASP A 82 0.45 19.11 -12.15
C ASP A 82 1.63 19.96 -11.66
N ASP A 83 1.36 21.05 -10.94
CA ASP A 83 2.41 21.88 -10.33
C ASP A 83 3.24 21.05 -9.34
N ILE A 84 2.57 20.26 -8.50
CA ILE A 84 3.25 19.37 -7.54
C ILE A 84 4.03 18.29 -8.26
N ARG A 85 3.46 17.71 -9.32
CA ARG A 85 4.12 16.67 -10.10
C ARG A 85 5.40 17.19 -10.77
N ASN A 86 5.38 18.41 -11.29
CA ASN A 86 6.54 19.06 -11.90
C ASN A 86 7.59 19.41 -10.83
N LEU A 87 7.19 20.04 -9.72
CA LEU A 87 8.10 20.35 -8.62
C LEU A 87 8.82 19.10 -8.08
N VAL A 88 8.10 18.00 -7.88
CA VAL A 88 8.71 16.74 -7.43
C VAL A 88 9.63 16.14 -8.50
N ARG A 89 9.31 16.33 -9.79
CA ARG A 89 10.13 15.87 -10.94
C ARG A 89 11.40 16.69 -11.14
N ASP A 90 11.50 17.89 -10.59
CA ASP A 90 12.69 18.73 -10.73
C ASP A 90 13.72 18.53 -9.61
N VAL A 91 13.32 17.93 -8.47
CA VAL A 91 14.25 17.66 -7.34
C VAL A 91 15.33 16.64 -7.74
N PRO A 92 16.63 16.83 -7.56
CA PRO A 92 17.62 15.78 -7.83
C PRO A 92 17.34 14.45 -7.10
N MET A 93 17.67 13.28 -7.69
CA MET A 93 17.29 11.96 -7.14
C MET A 93 17.83 11.68 -5.73
N ASP A 94 19.01 12.19 -5.43
CA ASP A 94 19.68 12.17 -4.12
C ASP A 94 18.88 12.92 -3.03
N GLN A 95 18.03 13.88 -3.43
CA GLN A 95 17.19 14.69 -2.52
C GLN A 95 15.72 14.24 -2.50
N ARG A 96 15.40 13.07 -3.07
CA ARG A 96 14.05 12.48 -3.10
C ARG A 96 13.87 11.27 -2.18
N SER A 97 14.85 10.94 -1.34
CA SER A 97 14.85 9.72 -0.51
C SER A 97 13.64 9.65 0.42
N THR A 98 13.34 10.75 1.10
CA THR A 98 12.22 10.80 2.05
C THR A 98 11.26 11.94 1.73
N THR A 99 10.04 11.85 2.26
CA THR A 99 9.08 12.97 2.21
C THR A 99 9.63 14.22 2.91
N ARG A 100 10.58 14.08 3.84
CA ARG A 100 11.25 15.22 4.47
C ARG A 100 12.22 15.90 3.50
N ASP A 101 12.99 15.13 2.74
CA ASP A 101 13.96 15.67 1.76
C ASP A 101 13.23 16.37 0.62
N ILE A 102 12.16 15.76 0.10
CA ILE A 102 11.29 16.39 -0.91
C ILE A 102 10.67 17.68 -0.37
N SER A 103 10.27 17.71 0.90
CA SER A 103 9.73 18.90 1.55
C SER A 103 10.77 20.02 1.64
N ALA A 104 12.00 19.69 2.01
CA ALA A 104 13.11 20.63 2.07
C ALA A 104 13.49 21.17 0.68
N ALA A 105 13.51 20.32 -0.34
CA ALA A 105 13.88 20.70 -1.71
C ALA A 105 12.79 21.50 -2.46
N THR A 106 11.51 21.14 -2.28
CA THR A 106 10.38 21.78 -3.01
C THR A 106 9.70 22.90 -2.24
N GLY A 107 9.95 23.03 -0.93
CA GLY A 107 9.20 23.93 -0.04
C GLY A 107 7.74 23.52 0.20
N LEU A 108 7.30 22.36 -0.30
CA LEU A 108 5.98 21.82 -0.05
C LEU A 108 5.90 21.26 1.37
N SER A 109 4.76 21.43 2.04
CA SER A 109 4.57 20.82 3.36
C SER A 109 4.53 19.29 3.27
N ARG A 110 5.06 18.61 4.30
CA ARG A 110 4.98 17.14 4.41
C ARG A 110 3.54 16.62 4.33
N GLY A 111 2.57 17.38 4.84
CA GLY A 111 1.14 17.04 4.77
C GLY A 111 0.59 17.11 3.34
N THR A 112 0.99 18.13 2.57
CA THR A 112 0.65 18.26 1.14
C THR A 112 1.20 17.06 0.36
N LEU A 113 2.49 16.76 0.54
CA LEU A 113 3.14 15.64 -0.13
C LEU A 113 2.47 14.30 0.22
N SER A 114 2.13 14.06 1.49
CA SER A 114 1.45 12.84 1.92
C SER A 114 0.05 12.69 1.29
N ARG A 115 -0.73 13.78 1.21
CA ARG A 115 -2.04 13.76 0.55
C ARG A 115 -1.91 13.44 -0.94
N HIS A 116 -1.00 14.10 -1.64
CA HIS A 116 -0.80 13.89 -3.08
C HIS A 116 -0.19 12.53 -3.41
N LEU A 117 0.59 11.95 -2.49
CA LEU A 117 1.03 10.56 -2.57
C LEU A 117 -0.14 9.59 -2.46
N LYS A 118 -1.07 9.80 -1.51
CA LYS A 118 -2.29 8.98 -1.37
C LYS A 118 -3.24 9.12 -2.55
N MET A 119 -3.33 10.32 -3.13
CA MET A 119 -4.15 10.61 -4.30
C MET A 119 -3.51 10.11 -5.62
N GLY A 120 -2.29 9.58 -5.59
CA GLY A 120 -1.60 9.10 -6.80
C GLY A 120 -1.12 10.21 -7.74
N THR A 121 -1.02 11.46 -7.28
CA THR A 121 -0.47 12.56 -8.11
C THR A 121 0.99 12.28 -8.48
N PHE A 122 1.76 11.73 -7.55
CA PHE A 122 3.06 11.14 -7.76
C PHE A 122 3.16 9.88 -6.91
N VAL A 123 4.04 8.95 -7.30
CA VAL A 123 4.18 7.63 -6.67
C VAL A 123 5.57 7.45 -6.11
N ARG A 124 5.70 6.64 -5.05
CA ARG A 124 7.01 6.18 -4.58
C ARG A 124 7.63 5.30 -5.65
N ARG A 125 8.84 5.65 -6.09
CA ARG A 125 9.65 4.82 -6.99
C ARG A 125 10.74 4.19 -6.15
N SER A 126 10.57 2.91 -5.82
CA SER A 126 11.68 2.11 -5.29
C SER A 126 12.56 1.70 -6.47
N THR A 127 13.86 1.99 -6.41
CA THR A 127 14.84 1.51 -7.38
C THR A 127 15.27 0.10 -7.01
N ARG A 128 14.32 -0.84 -6.90
CA ARG A 128 14.68 -2.26 -7.01
C ARG A 128 14.69 -2.56 -8.50
N ILE A 129 15.81 -2.26 -9.15
CA ILE A 129 16.02 -2.63 -10.56
C ILE A 129 15.89 -4.15 -10.60
N LYS A 130 14.74 -4.64 -11.08
CA LYS A 130 14.57 -6.05 -11.40
C LYS A 130 15.29 -6.23 -12.75
N PRO A 131 16.40 -6.99 -12.80
CA PRO A 131 17.14 -7.16 -14.04
C PRO A 131 16.23 -7.70 -15.14
N LEU A 132 16.48 -7.33 -16.40
CA LEU A 132 15.73 -7.89 -17.51
C LEU A 132 16.01 -9.40 -17.60
N LEU A 133 14.95 -10.20 -17.66
CA LEU A 133 15.05 -11.66 -17.70
C LEU A 133 14.80 -12.17 -19.11
N THR A 134 15.68 -13.06 -19.58
CA THR A 134 15.42 -13.92 -20.74
C THR A 134 14.50 -15.08 -20.33
N ASP A 135 13.88 -15.75 -21.29
CA ASP A 135 13.03 -16.92 -20.99
C ASP A 135 13.84 -18.07 -20.36
N ALA A 136 15.12 -18.20 -20.71
CA ALA A 136 16.04 -19.11 -20.02
C ALA A 136 16.22 -18.73 -18.54
N ASN A 137 16.37 -17.43 -18.22
CA ASN A 137 16.46 -17.00 -16.82
C ASN A 137 15.16 -17.26 -16.06
N LYS A 138 13.99 -17.06 -16.69
CA LYS A 138 12.70 -17.39 -16.07
C LYS A 138 12.59 -18.89 -15.77
N ALA A 139 12.97 -19.74 -16.72
CA ALA A 139 12.97 -21.19 -16.53
C ALA A 139 13.91 -21.62 -15.38
N GLU A 140 15.13 -21.08 -15.31
CA GLU A 140 16.05 -21.32 -14.19
C GLU A 140 15.45 -20.89 -12.84
N ARG A 141 14.75 -19.74 -12.81
CA ARG A 141 14.07 -19.24 -11.61
C ARG A 141 12.91 -20.14 -11.20
N THR A 142 12.09 -20.58 -12.14
CA THR A 142 10.99 -21.52 -11.88
C THR A 142 11.53 -22.86 -11.37
N ALA A 143 12.59 -23.40 -11.97
CA ALA A 143 13.24 -24.62 -11.51
C ALA A 143 13.83 -24.47 -10.09
N PHE A 144 14.51 -23.34 -9.82
CA PHE A 144 15.05 -23.04 -8.51
C PHE A 144 13.96 -22.94 -7.44
N CYS A 145 12.84 -22.25 -7.73
CA CYS A 145 11.73 -22.12 -6.78
C CYS A 145 10.97 -23.44 -6.62
N GLY A 146 10.81 -24.21 -7.69
CA GLY A 146 10.17 -25.52 -7.67
C GLY A 146 10.94 -26.54 -6.83
N LEU A 147 12.28 -26.58 -6.93
CA LEU A 147 13.14 -27.40 -6.07
C LEU A 147 13.14 -26.94 -4.61
N ALA A 148 12.79 -25.67 -4.32
CA ALA A 148 12.60 -25.19 -2.95
C ALA A 148 11.27 -25.69 -2.36
N ALA A 149 10.24 -25.78 -3.20
CA ALA A 149 8.88 -26.13 -2.81
C ALA A 149 8.66 -27.65 -2.73
N ALA A 150 9.32 -28.42 -3.60
CA ALA A 150 9.40 -29.86 -3.54
C ALA A 150 10.68 -30.24 -2.77
N GLY A 151 10.61 -30.33 -1.44
CA GLY A 151 11.55 -31.20 -0.72
C GLY A 151 11.54 -32.57 -1.38
N GLU A 152 12.67 -33.30 -1.45
CA GLU A 152 12.86 -34.56 -2.21
C GLU A 152 11.74 -35.61 -1.99
N ALA A 153 10.60 -35.41 -2.64
CA ALA A 153 9.41 -36.23 -2.75
C ALA A 153 8.50 -35.46 -3.75
N GLY A 154 8.07 -36.15 -4.80
CA GLY A 154 7.41 -35.53 -5.97
C GLY A 154 6.22 -34.62 -5.64
N LEU A 155 5.94 -33.71 -6.59
CA LEU A 155 4.91 -32.68 -6.52
C LEU A 155 3.61 -33.13 -5.80
N PRO A 156 3.26 -32.50 -4.67
CA PRO A 156 1.88 -32.39 -4.24
C PRO A 156 1.24 -31.16 -4.89
N GLU A 157 -0.01 -31.34 -5.35
CA GLU A 157 -0.84 -30.32 -6.01
C GLU A 157 -1.30 -29.19 -5.06
N THR A 158 -0.83 -29.17 -3.81
CA THR A 158 -1.04 -28.08 -2.85
C THR A 158 0.24 -27.89 -2.03
N VAL A 159 0.94 -26.78 -2.26
CA VAL A 159 2.22 -26.47 -1.62
C VAL A 159 1.98 -25.88 -0.23
N GLU A 160 1.93 -26.72 0.81
CA GLU A 160 1.99 -26.28 2.20
C GLU A 160 3.45 -25.97 2.58
N PHE A 161 3.80 -24.68 2.50
CA PHE A 161 5.14 -24.14 2.71
C PHE A 161 5.60 -24.10 4.18
N GLU A 162 4.67 -24.35 5.12
CA GLU A 162 4.87 -24.12 6.56
C GLU A 162 5.77 -25.18 7.20
N SER A 163 5.83 -26.39 6.63
CA SER A 163 6.64 -27.51 7.15
C SER A 163 8.15 -27.40 6.90
N LEU A 164 8.61 -26.41 6.14
CA LEU A 164 10.02 -26.20 5.81
C LEU A 164 10.82 -25.44 6.88
N TRP A 165 10.15 -24.76 7.83
CA TRP A 165 10.81 -23.95 8.87
C TRP A 165 10.89 -24.60 10.24
N ASP A 166 10.07 -25.62 10.52
CA ASP A 166 10.16 -26.35 11.79
C ASP A 166 11.45 -27.18 11.88
N GLU A 167 12.13 -27.46 10.76
CA GLU A 167 13.48 -28.01 10.72
C GLU A 167 14.59 -26.95 10.91
N SER A 168 14.37 -25.99 11.82
CA SER A 168 15.41 -25.07 12.27
C SER A 168 16.67 -25.85 12.73
N PHE A 169 17.79 -25.56 12.07
CA PHE A 169 19.09 -26.23 12.19
C PHE A 169 19.56 -26.50 13.64
N PRO A 170 20.14 -27.68 14.00
CA PRO A 170 20.08 -29.05 13.45
C PRO A 170 19.40 -30.03 14.45
N SER A 171 19.08 -31.30 14.11
CA SER A 171 20.00 -32.40 14.45
C SER A 171 19.55 -33.83 14.06
N ALA A 172 18.64 -34.02 13.10
CA ALA A 172 18.41 -35.39 12.59
C ALA A 172 19.40 -35.77 11.47
N ASN A 173 19.60 -34.88 10.48
CA ASN A 173 20.22 -35.26 9.20
C ASN A 173 21.56 -34.56 8.86
N LYS A 174 22.14 -33.78 9.80
CA LYS A 174 23.43 -33.06 9.65
C LYS A 174 23.66 -32.44 8.26
N ARG A 175 22.64 -31.83 7.65
CA ARG A 175 22.70 -31.30 6.29
C ARG A 175 22.65 -29.78 6.29
N VAL A 176 23.53 -29.14 5.52
CA VAL A 176 23.61 -27.69 5.38
C VAL A 176 23.51 -27.32 3.91
N VAL A 177 22.56 -26.45 3.56
CA VAL A 177 22.45 -25.91 2.20
C VAL A 177 23.13 -24.55 2.17
N LEU A 178 24.22 -24.45 1.41
CA LEU A 178 24.97 -23.21 1.23
C LEU A 178 24.44 -22.51 -0.02
N GLN A 179 23.83 -21.34 0.16
CA GLN A 179 23.35 -20.54 -0.96
C GLN A 179 24.38 -19.48 -1.34
N HIS A 180 24.81 -19.48 -2.61
CA HIS A 180 25.78 -18.53 -3.15
C HIS A 180 25.31 -17.98 -4.49
N ASP A 181 25.79 -16.78 -4.84
CA ASP A 181 25.68 -16.25 -6.19
C ASP A 181 26.70 -16.92 -7.14
N ASN A 182 26.51 -16.76 -8.44
CA ASN A 182 27.40 -17.35 -9.45
C ASN A 182 28.57 -16.43 -9.81
N ALA A 183 29.06 -15.58 -8.89
CA ALA A 183 30.25 -14.79 -9.17
C ALA A 183 31.46 -15.72 -9.42
N THR A 184 32.41 -15.30 -10.24
CA THR A 184 33.53 -16.14 -10.70
C THR A 184 34.29 -16.88 -9.58
N PRO A 185 34.55 -16.27 -8.40
CA PRO A 185 35.18 -16.98 -7.27
C PRO A 185 34.30 -18.05 -6.62
N HIS A 186 32.97 -17.95 -6.73
CA HIS A 186 32.02 -18.91 -6.17
C HIS A 186 31.66 -20.02 -7.17
N ALA A 187 31.76 -19.74 -8.47
CA ALA A 187 31.51 -20.70 -9.55
C ALA A 187 32.53 -21.86 -9.58
N SER A 188 33.72 -21.67 -9.01
CA SER A 188 34.77 -22.70 -8.94
C SER A 188 34.55 -23.73 -7.83
N ILE A 189 33.63 -23.49 -6.88
CA ILE A 189 33.36 -24.44 -5.79
C ILE A 189 32.53 -25.62 -6.31
N THR A 190 33.06 -26.82 -6.09
CA THR A 190 32.48 -28.11 -6.50
C THR A 190 32.01 -28.93 -5.29
N ASP A 191 31.06 -29.85 -5.53
CA ASP A 191 30.57 -30.74 -4.49
C ASP A 191 31.67 -31.67 -3.94
N ALA A 192 32.69 -32.00 -4.76
CA ALA A 192 33.84 -32.78 -4.33
C ALA A 192 34.70 -32.04 -3.30
N GLU A 193 34.87 -30.73 -3.46
CA GLU A 193 35.57 -29.90 -2.49
C GLU A 193 34.78 -29.76 -1.20
N LEU A 194 33.45 -29.65 -1.29
CA LEU A 194 32.56 -29.60 -0.13
C LEU A 194 32.55 -30.92 0.65
N GLU A 195 32.59 -32.05 -0.03
CA GLU A 195 32.68 -33.37 0.61
C GLU A 195 34.04 -33.55 1.30
N ALA A 196 35.13 -33.09 0.67
CA ALA A 196 36.48 -33.19 1.23
C ALA A 196 36.69 -32.38 2.51
N VAL A 197 35.96 -31.28 2.69
CA VAL A 197 36.00 -30.46 3.92
C VAL A 197 34.94 -30.85 4.94
N SER A 198 34.06 -31.79 4.60
CA SER A 198 32.98 -32.18 5.50
C SER A 198 33.49 -33.10 6.60
N THR A 199 33.59 -32.57 7.81
CA THR A 199 33.92 -33.35 9.01
C THR A 199 32.65 -33.79 9.74
N ASP A 200 32.76 -34.82 10.57
CA ASP A 200 31.73 -35.18 11.55
C ASP A 200 30.35 -35.56 10.98
N GLY A 201 30.31 -36.06 9.75
CA GLY A 201 29.09 -36.54 9.09
C GLY A 201 28.13 -35.43 8.69
N TRP A 202 28.62 -34.19 8.57
CA TRP A 202 27.87 -33.13 7.93
C TRP A 202 27.78 -33.38 6.42
N LYS A 203 26.74 -32.86 5.78
CA LYS A 203 26.61 -32.86 4.32
C LYS A 203 26.31 -31.44 3.87
N PHE A 204 27.29 -30.82 3.22
CA PHE A 204 27.13 -29.50 2.62
C PHE A 204 26.62 -29.67 1.18
N VAL A 205 25.57 -28.92 0.82
CA VAL A 205 25.01 -28.90 -0.52
C VAL A 205 25.03 -27.48 -1.03
N LEU A 206 25.70 -27.25 -2.16
CA LEU A 206 25.71 -25.95 -2.80
C LEU A 206 24.42 -25.71 -3.56
N ARG A 207 23.77 -24.58 -3.29
CA ARG A 207 22.60 -24.12 -4.02
C ARG A 207 22.91 -22.81 -4.72
N ARG A 208 23.12 -22.90 -6.02
CA ARG A 208 23.46 -21.76 -6.87
C ARG A 208 22.23 -20.92 -7.18
N GLN A 209 22.34 -19.61 -6.96
CA GLN A 209 21.30 -18.65 -7.31
C GLN A 209 21.16 -18.56 -8.84
N PRO A 210 19.93 -18.46 -9.37
CA PRO A 210 19.72 -18.22 -10.80
C PRO A 210 20.33 -16.89 -11.24
N SER A 211 20.77 -16.83 -12.49
CA SER A 211 21.33 -15.59 -13.04
C SER A 211 20.32 -14.44 -12.95
N ASN A 212 20.79 -13.20 -12.75
CA ASN A 212 19.95 -11.99 -12.75
C ASN A 212 18.80 -11.99 -11.72
N SER A 213 18.95 -12.72 -10.61
CA SER A 213 17.88 -12.96 -9.65
C SER A 213 18.21 -12.49 -8.23
N PRO A 214 18.46 -11.19 -7.98
CA PRO A 214 18.83 -10.66 -6.64
C PRO A 214 17.70 -10.80 -5.61
N ASP A 215 16.48 -11.03 -6.06
CA ASP A 215 15.32 -11.41 -5.26
C ASP A 215 15.35 -12.88 -4.80
N LEU A 216 16.24 -13.69 -5.37
CA LEU A 216 16.51 -15.06 -4.96
C LEU A 216 17.81 -15.18 -4.15
N ASN A 217 18.17 -14.15 -3.38
CA ASN A 217 19.24 -14.18 -2.38
C ASN A 217 18.74 -13.62 -1.05
N ALA A 218 18.79 -14.43 0.01
CA ALA A 218 18.33 -14.02 1.34
C ALA A 218 19.11 -12.81 1.88
N LEU A 219 20.41 -12.72 1.58
CA LEU A 219 21.25 -11.59 2.01
C LEU A 219 20.88 -10.30 1.26
N ASP A 220 20.62 -10.37 -0.05
CA ASP A 220 20.16 -9.22 -0.84
C ASP A 220 18.74 -8.78 -0.47
N LEU A 221 17.90 -9.70 0.01
CA LEU A 221 16.53 -9.40 0.47
C LEU A 221 16.48 -8.73 1.82
N GLY A 222 17.35 -9.14 2.75
CA GLY A 222 17.32 -8.69 4.14
C GLY A 222 18.53 -7.85 4.52
N PHE A 223 19.67 -8.51 4.70
CA PHE A 223 20.85 -7.95 5.35
C PHE A 223 21.49 -6.80 4.56
N PHE A 224 21.73 -6.96 3.25
CA PHE A 224 22.30 -5.88 2.45
C PHE A 224 21.31 -4.75 2.18
N ALA A 225 20.00 -5.01 2.26
CA ALA A 225 19.00 -3.97 2.15
C ALA A 225 19.00 -2.99 3.35
N SER A 226 19.55 -3.38 4.51
CA SER A 226 19.66 -2.51 5.69
C SER A 226 20.97 -1.73 5.77
N ILE A 227 21.93 -1.99 4.88
CA ILE A 227 23.27 -1.36 4.91
C ILE A 227 23.30 -0.12 4.00
N SER A 228 23.99 0.94 4.46
CA SER A 228 24.14 2.21 3.73
C SER A 228 24.89 2.05 2.40
N ARG A 229 24.55 2.89 1.41
CA ARG A 229 25.13 2.88 0.05
C ARG A 229 26.37 3.79 -0.11
N THR A 230 26.82 4.45 0.96
CA THR A 230 27.94 5.40 0.93
C THR A 230 29.25 4.75 1.41
N VAL A 231 30.32 4.88 0.62
CA VAL A 231 31.63 4.25 0.88
C VAL A 231 32.18 4.60 2.27
N ASP A 232 32.01 5.85 2.69
CA ASP A 232 32.57 6.37 3.95
C ASP A 232 31.94 5.78 5.23
N ASP A 233 30.76 5.16 5.12
CA ASP A 233 30.02 4.61 6.27
C ASP A 233 29.76 3.10 6.19
N VAL A 234 30.13 2.42 5.09
CA VAL A 234 29.81 0.98 4.90
C VAL A 234 30.28 0.11 6.06
N ILE A 235 31.51 0.32 6.56
CA ILE A 235 32.05 -0.52 7.63
C ILE A 235 31.25 -0.34 8.92
N ARG A 236 30.97 0.92 9.30
CA ARG A 236 30.21 1.23 10.52
C ARG A 236 28.76 0.75 10.41
N SER A 237 28.12 0.98 9.26
CA SER A 237 26.74 0.54 9.00
C SER A 237 26.63 -0.99 8.96
N THR A 238 27.61 -1.69 8.38
CA THR A 238 27.62 -3.17 8.36
C THR A 238 27.72 -3.74 9.76
N LEU A 239 28.64 -3.22 10.59
CA LEU A 239 28.80 -3.68 11.96
C LEU A 239 27.55 -3.40 12.81
N ALA A 240 26.98 -2.20 12.69
CA ALA A 240 25.74 -1.85 13.39
C ALA A 240 24.57 -2.73 12.93
N ALA A 241 24.41 -2.97 11.63
CA ALA A 241 23.36 -3.84 11.10
C ALA A 241 23.52 -5.30 11.55
N PHE A 242 24.76 -5.77 11.72
CA PHE A 242 25.06 -7.10 12.26
C PHE A 242 24.74 -7.20 13.75
N GLU A 243 25.12 -6.22 14.56
CA GLU A 243 24.79 -6.18 15.99
C GLU A 243 23.27 -6.07 16.23
N GLU A 244 22.55 -5.38 15.35
CA GLU A 244 21.10 -5.23 15.42
C GLU A 244 20.34 -6.45 14.86
N LEU A 245 21.03 -7.42 14.26
CA LEU A 245 20.44 -8.60 13.63
C LEU A 245 19.95 -9.57 14.71
N SER A 246 18.63 -9.61 14.93
CA SER A 246 18.00 -10.54 15.86
C SER A 246 17.46 -11.77 15.12
N TYR A 247 17.13 -12.82 15.88
CA TYR A 247 16.49 -14.03 15.35
C TYR A 247 15.18 -13.69 14.63
N GLU A 248 14.37 -12.81 15.20
CA GLU A 248 13.07 -12.39 14.63
C GLU A 248 13.27 -11.66 13.28
N LYS A 249 14.34 -10.88 13.15
CA LYS A 249 14.68 -10.24 11.87
C LYS A 249 15.11 -11.27 10.84
N LEU A 250 15.96 -12.23 11.21
CA LEU A 250 16.36 -13.31 10.31
C LEU A 250 15.15 -14.12 9.85
N GLU A 251 14.29 -14.54 10.78
CA GLU A 251 13.03 -15.24 10.48
C GLU A 251 12.17 -14.44 9.48
N SER A 252 12.00 -13.14 9.69
CA SER A 252 11.24 -12.28 8.78
C SER A 252 11.84 -12.20 7.36
N VAL A 253 13.16 -12.17 7.24
CA VAL A 253 13.87 -12.15 5.95
C VAL A 253 13.63 -13.45 5.20
N PHE A 254 13.68 -14.57 5.90
CA PHE A 254 13.43 -15.87 5.31
C PHE A 254 11.97 -16.09 4.91
N LEU A 255 11.00 -15.66 5.73
CA LEU A 255 9.59 -15.67 5.36
C LEU A 255 9.33 -14.82 4.11
N THR A 256 10.04 -13.68 4.01
CA THR A 256 10.00 -12.84 2.81
C THR A 256 10.58 -13.57 1.61
N PHE A 257 11.71 -14.26 1.78
CA PHE A 257 12.35 -15.06 0.72
C PHE A 257 11.45 -16.18 0.20
N GLN A 258 10.76 -16.91 1.09
CA GLN A 258 9.77 -17.91 0.70
C GLN A 258 8.58 -17.32 -0.04
N SER A 259 8.07 -16.18 0.46
CA SER A 259 6.97 -15.46 -0.20
C SER A 259 7.37 -15.01 -1.61
N VAL A 260 8.62 -14.58 -1.80
CA VAL A 260 9.17 -14.23 -3.11
C VAL A 260 9.25 -15.45 -4.02
N MET A 261 9.74 -16.60 -3.54
CA MET A 261 9.75 -17.84 -4.33
C MET A 261 8.35 -18.21 -4.84
N ARG A 262 7.32 -18.09 -3.98
CA ARG A 262 5.92 -18.32 -4.38
C ARG A 262 5.47 -17.35 -5.48
N LEU A 263 5.74 -16.07 -5.29
CA LEU A 263 5.39 -15.01 -6.25
C LEU A 263 6.19 -15.09 -7.56
N ILE A 264 7.28 -15.85 -7.63
CA ILE A 264 8.02 -16.10 -8.86
C ILE A 264 7.40 -17.28 -9.63
N LEU A 265 6.79 -18.24 -8.94
CA LEU A 265 6.08 -19.35 -9.58
C LEU A 265 4.77 -18.89 -10.26
N GLU A 266 4.06 -17.93 -9.68
CA GLU A 266 2.79 -17.40 -10.24
C GLU A 266 2.92 -16.78 -11.65
N PRO A 267 3.93 -15.94 -11.96
CA PRO A 267 4.13 -15.33 -13.28
C PRO A 267 5.16 -16.09 -14.15
N ASP A 268 5.30 -17.41 -13.99
CA ASP A 268 6.25 -18.27 -14.74
C ASP A 268 7.69 -17.73 -14.74
N GLY A 269 8.24 -17.50 -13.55
CA GLY A 269 9.62 -17.02 -13.38
C GLY A 269 9.81 -15.51 -13.58
N GLY A 270 8.75 -14.77 -13.92
CA GLY A 270 8.79 -13.36 -14.27
C GLY A 270 9.03 -12.37 -13.11
N ASN A 271 9.26 -11.11 -13.48
CA ASN A 271 9.46 -9.99 -12.55
C ASN A 271 8.16 -9.27 -12.14
N HIS A 272 7.01 -9.69 -12.68
CA HIS A 272 5.73 -9.00 -12.55
C HIS A 272 5.01 -9.33 -11.23
N TYR A 273 5.67 -9.02 -10.12
CA TYR A 273 5.11 -9.17 -8.78
C TYR A 273 5.56 -8.02 -7.88
N VAL A 274 4.74 -7.65 -6.91
CA VAL A 274 5.09 -6.66 -5.89
C VAL A 274 5.63 -7.40 -4.68
N LEU A 275 6.76 -6.93 -4.15
CA LEU A 275 7.32 -7.54 -2.95
C LEU A 275 6.37 -7.33 -1.76
N PRO A 276 5.97 -8.39 -1.06
CA PRO A 276 5.07 -8.28 0.07
C PRO A 276 5.81 -7.59 1.22
N HIS A 277 5.18 -6.55 1.78
CA HIS A 277 5.65 -5.92 3.01
C HIS A 277 5.09 -6.73 4.20
N LEU A 278 5.88 -7.69 4.68
CA LEU A 278 5.51 -8.51 5.84
C LEU A 278 5.67 -7.70 7.13
N THR A 279 4.65 -6.92 7.51
CA THR A 279 4.67 -6.08 8.72
C THR A 279 4.12 -6.76 9.97
N THR A 280 3.63 -8.00 9.87
CA THR A 280 3.00 -8.72 10.98
C THR A 280 3.16 -10.22 10.83
N ARG A 281 3.43 -10.90 11.95
CA ARG A 281 3.53 -12.36 12.11
C ARG A 281 2.29 -13.02 11.52
N TRP A 282 2.48 -13.93 10.57
CA TRP A 282 1.41 -14.82 10.11
C TRP A 282 0.98 -15.68 11.30
N THR A 283 -0.26 -15.54 11.76
CA THR A 283 -0.91 -16.49 12.68
C THR A 283 -1.91 -17.29 11.87
N SER A 284 -1.79 -18.61 11.97
CA SER A 284 -2.39 -19.69 11.18
C SER A 284 -3.93 -19.80 11.16
N ASP A 285 -4.68 -18.77 11.54
CA ASP A 285 -6.14 -18.86 11.73
C ASP A 285 -6.97 -17.89 10.87
N ALA A 286 -6.38 -17.22 9.88
CA ALA A 286 -7.13 -16.36 8.97
C ALA A 286 -7.10 -16.93 7.55
N GLU A 287 -8.27 -17.38 7.09
CA GLU A 287 -8.59 -17.66 5.69
C GLU A 287 -7.80 -16.77 4.71
N CYS A 288 -7.22 -17.43 3.69
CA CYS A 288 -6.62 -16.84 2.51
C CYS A 288 -7.39 -15.62 2.00
N VAL A 289 -6.98 -14.44 2.43
CA VAL A 289 -7.27 -13.19 1.75
C VAL A 289 -5.96 -12.44 1.65
N LEU A 290 -5.25 -12.68 0.54
CA LEU A 290 -4.40 -11.62 -0.02
C LEU A 290 -5.29 -10.37 -0.05
N PRO A 291 -4.91 -9.23 0.55
CA PRO A 291 -5.63 -8.00 0.29
C PRO A 291 -5.47 -7.74 -1.21
N CYS A 292 -6.51 -8.09 -1.98
CA CYS A 292 -6.71 -7.67 -3.34
C CYS A 292 -6.56 -6.15 -3.34
N VAL A 293 -5.38 -5.68 -3.75
CA VAL A 293 -5.21 -4.30 -4.15
C VAL A 293 -6.12 -4.16 -5.37
N PRO A 294 -7.07 -3.22 -5.41
CA PRO A 294 -8.01 -3.12 -6.52
C PRO A 294 -7.19 -3.00 -7.80
N SER A 295 -7.39 -3.96 -8.70
CA SER A 295 -7.01 -3.86 -10.09
C SER A 295 -7.64 -2.58 -10.63
N PHE A 296 -6.86 -1.51 -10.71
CA PHE A 296 -7.22 -0.34 -11.49
C PHE A 296 -7.13 -0.78 -12.95
N VAL A 297 -8.29 -1.17 -13.47
CA VAL A 297 -8.53 -1.28 -14.89
C VAL A 297 -8.32 0.11 -15.48
N GLY A 298 -7.35 0.22 -16.37
CA GLY A 298 -7.13 1.30 -17.32
C GLY A 298 -6.63 0.68 -18.60
#